data_AF-A0A1S2QFF9-F1
#
_entry.id   AF-A0A1S2QFF9-F1
#
_cell.length_a   1.000
_cell.length_b   1.000
_cell.length_c   1.000
_cell.angle_alpha   90.00
_cell.angle_beta   90.00
_cell.angle_gamma   90.00
#
_symmetry.space_group_name_H-M   'P 1'
#
loop_
_entity.id
_entity.type
_entity.pdbx_description
1 polymer ?
#
loop_
_entity_poly.entity_id
_entity_poly.type
_entity_poly.pdbx_seq_one_letter_code
_entity_poly.pdbx_strand_id
1 'polypeptide(L)'
;MANLHSKIVPKDKIEALKSNDCITYEEELPFPIVHYPSRIGAFFGFQEYENSPISYCSCQRDGLVVYLNNEEFATFRYVPRSMQLALSADFMKNINFVDGLCHICNKACPKYGYGKTSDGTKFHSIYGNYIKGLAFSYGINPRGIVYSPELIPADIVSQLITCSYDDNKLDEQSRIDFFRYCENVIRFRMGYFAIGERWTTEIKLLTIIKKLYPNYTVIHQYPIDHLRADIFIEELNLVIEYQGRQHFSPISFMGGDEALERIKLRDKEKVEICHYYKLGLIYFDYKEELNEKSVKEKISLNLALLKVLPKS
;
A
#
# COMPACT_ATOMS: atom_id res chain seq x y z
N MET A 1 29.44 5.94 0.24
CA MET A 1 28.02 6.19 -0.12
C MET A 1 27.71 7.64 0.20
N ALA A 2 27.73 8.52 -0.81
CA ALA A 2 27.17 9.87 -0.63
C ALA A 2 25.73 9.72 -0.10
N ASN A 3 25.37 10.58 0.85
CA ASN A 3 24.25 10.40 1.77
C ASN A 3 22.89 10.25 1.02
N LEU A 4 22.54 9.03 0.60
CA LEU A 4 21.33 8.73 -0.19
C LEU A 4 20.07 9.27 0.53
N HIS A 5 20.07 9.23 1.86
CA HIS A 5 19.03 9.78 2.71
C HIS A 5 18.90 11.32 2.66
N SER A 6 19.95 12.06 2.29
CA SER A 6 19.82 13.52 2.14
C SER A 6 19.20 13.93 0.82
N LYS A 7 19.12 13.02 -0.17
CA LYS A 7 18.42 13.27 -1.44
C LYS A 7 16.93 12.94 -1.33
N ILE A 8 16.58 11.86 -0.63
CA ILE A 8 15.19 11.42 -0.47
C ILE A 8 14.42 12.33 0.49
N VAL A 9 15.04 12.80 1.57
CA VAL A 9 14.47 13.84 2.44
C VAL A 9 15.51 14.97 2.51
N PRO A 10 15.40 15.96 1.61
CA PRO A 10 16.32 17.10 1.54
C PRO A 10 16.47 17.79 2.89
N LYS A 11 17.62 18.42 3.14
CA LYS A 11 17.83 19.27 4.34
C LYS A 11 16.99 20.55 4.24
N ASP A 12 16.93 21.14 3.06
CA ASP A 12 16.12 22.32 2.81
C ASP A 12 14.64 21.95 2.73
N LYS A 13 13.77 22.97 2.84
CA LYS A 13 12.34 22.78 2.65
C LYS A 13 12.04 22.67 1.16
N ILE A 14 11.15 21.74 0.82
CA ILE A 14 10.60 21.62 -0.52
C ILE A 14 9.38 22.53 -0.62
N GLU A 15 9.23 23.18 -1.77
CA GLU A 15 8.08 24.02 -2.05
C GLU A 15 6.79 23.18 -2.10
N ALA A 16 5.72 23.69 -1.50
CA ALA A 16 4.42 23.03 -1.56
C ALA A 16 3.70 23.34 -2.88
N LEU A 17 2.88 22.41 -3.34
CA LEU A 17 2.11 22.58 -4.57
C LEU A 17 1.22 23.85 -4.55
N LYS A 18 1.36 24.71 -5.56
CA LYS A 18 0.64 25.99 -5.64
C LYS A 18 -0.61 25.96 -6.52
N SER A 19 -0.79 25.00 -7.40
CA SER A 19 -1.95 24.87 -8.29
C SER A 19 -2.43 23.42 -8.35
N ASN A 20 -3.62 23.19 -8.88
CA ASN A 20 -4.19 21.85 -8.98
C ASN A 20 -3.75 21.09 -10.25
N ASP A 21 -3.24 21.79 -11.27
CA ASP A 21 -2.85 21.22 -12.57
C ASP A 21 -1.34 21.37 -12.79
N CYS A 22 -0.55 20.88 -11.83
CA CYS A 22 0.90 21.01 -11.90
C CYS A 22 1.50 19.81 -12.64
N ILE A 23 2.17 20.11 -13.76
CA ILE A 23 2.93 19.15 -14.56
C ILE A 23 4.40 19.57 -14.53
N THR A 24 5.29 18.62 -14.26
CA THR A 24 6.74 18.85 -14.14
C THR A 24 7.52 17.82 -14.92
N TYR A 25 8.79 18.12 -15.16
CA TYR A 25 9.79 17.15 -15.64
C TYR A 25 10.76 16.82 -14.49
N GLU A 26 10.90 15.54 -14.16
CA GLU A 26 11.72 14.96 -13.09
C GLU A 26 12.54 13.80 -13.66
N GLU A 27 13.79 14.10 -14.07
CA GLU A 27 14.67 13.24 -14.87
C GLU A 27 15.07 11.91 -14.22
N GLU A 28 14.96 11.83 -12.89
CA GLU A 28 15.29 10.67 -12.09
C GLU A 28 14.22 9.57 -12.11
N LEU A 29 13.03 9.86 -12.65
CA LEU A 29 11.94 8.91 -12.76
C LEU A 29 11.92 8.24 -14.13
N PRO A 30 11.50 6.96 -14.22
CA PRO A 30 11.39 6.28 -15.51
C PRO A 30 10.48 7.02 -16.50
N PHE A 31 9.37 7.57 -15.99
CA PHE A 31 8.44 8.41 -16.75
C PHE A 31 8.54 9.84 -16.19
N PRO A 32 9.37 10.71 -16.82
CA PRO A 32 9.83 11.94 -16.20
C PRO A 32 8.78 13.05 -16.21
N ILE A 33 7.72 12.96 -17.03
CA ILE A 33 6.65 13.96 -17.03
C ILE A 33 5.64 13.59 -15.93
N VAL A 34 5.68 14.30 -14.81
CA VAL A 34 4.89 14.00 -13.61
C VAL A 34 3.67 14.91 -13.54
N HIS A 35 2.49 14.31 -13.40
CA HIS A 35 1.21 14.97 -13.15
C HIS A 35 0.90 14.89 -11.66
N TYR A 36 1.05 16.03 -10.97
CA TYR A 36 0.77 16.12 -9.54
C TYR A 36 -0.74 16.08 -9.29
N PRO A 37 -1.20 15.42 -8.21
CA PRO A 37 -2.57 15.57 -7.75
C PRO A 37 -2.84 17.01 -7.30
N SER A 38 -4.12 17.37 -7.17
CA SER A 38 -4.51 18.62 -6.51
C SER A 38 -3.90 18.73 -5.10
N ARG A 39 -3.88 19.95 -4.53
CA ARG A 39 -3.31 20.21 -3.19
C ARG A 39 -3.85 19.27 -2.09
N ILE A 40 -5.08 18.81 -2.24
CA ILE A 40 -5.72 17.89 -1.29
C ILE A 40 -5.82 16.45 -1.80
N GLY A 41 -5.46 16.19 -3.06
CA GLY A 41 -5.52 14.88 -3.70
C GLY A 41 -4.43 13.91 -3.24
N ALA A 42 -4.36 12.74 -3.88
CA ALA A 42 -3.51 11.63 -3.45
C ALA A 42 -2.68 10.99 -4.56
N PHE A 43 -3.24 10.82 -5.76
CA PHE A 43 -2.65 9.96 -6.79
C PHE A 43 -1.93 10.76 -7.88
N PHE A 44 -0.72 10.33 -8.22
CA PHE A 44 0.12 10.93 -9.26
C PHE A 44 -0.05 10.20 -10.59
N GLY A 45 -0.08 10.95 -11.68
CA GLY A 45 0.08 10.44 -13.04
C GLY A 45 1.50 10.66 -13.56
N PHE A 46 1.91 9.85 -14.53
CA PHE A 46 3.25 9.85 -15.10
C PHE A 46 3.18 9.63 -16.61
N GLN A 47 4.01 10.32 -17.38
CA GLN A 47 4.13 10.19 -18.83
C GLN A 47 5.60 9.99 -19.22
N GLU A 48 5.84 9.11 -20.18
CA GLU A 48 7.19 8.78 -20.66
C GLU A 48 7.75 9.92 -21.52
N TYR A 49 6.93 10.43 -22.44
CA TYR A 49 7.23 11.56 -23.32
C TYR A 49 5.96 12.35 -23.64
N GLU A 50 6.13 13.53 -24.23
CA GLU A 50 5.01 14.39 -24.61
C GLU A 50 4.07 13.65 -25.58
N ASN A 51 2.77 13.67 -25.28
CA ASN A 51 1.70 12.94 -26.00
C ASN A 51 1.63 11.42 -25.76
N SER A 52 2.52 10.82 -24.94
CA SER A 52 2.30 9.45 -24.46
C SER A 52 1.09 9.39 -23.52
N PRO A 53 0.40 8.24 -23.38
CA PRO A 53 -0.68 8.09 -22.42
C PRO A 53 -0.23 8.34 -20.97
N ILE A 54 -1.08 8.99 -20.17
CA ILE A 54 -0.85 9.12 -18.73
C ILE A 54 -0.99 7.75 -18.09
N SER A 55 0.03 7.37 -17.32
CA SER A 55 0.13 6.10 -16.62
C SER A 55 0.20 6.35 -15.12
N TYR A 56 -0.33 5.41 -14.33
CA TYR A 56 -0.18 5.42 -12.88
C TYR A 56 0.87 4.39 -12.47
N CYS A 57 1.64 4.67 -11.43
CA CYS A 57 2.45 3.62 -10.81
C CYS A 57 1.53 2.52 -10.26
N SER A 58 1.81 1.24 -10.54
CA SER A 58 0.97 0.11 -10.12
C SER A 58 0.70 0.08 -8.61
N CYS A 59 1.62 0.59 -7.78
CA CYS A 59 1.43 0.64 -6.33
C CYS A 59 0.31 1.61 -5.88
N GLN A 60 -0.25 2.41 -6.79
CA GLN A 60 -1.38 3.30 -6.52
C GLN A 60 -2.74 2.67 -6.84
N ARG A 61 -2.76 1.52 -7.54
CA ARG A 61 -3.98 0.90 -8.09
C ARG A 61 -5.07 0.73 -7.04
N ASP A 62 -4.78 0.03 -5.95
CA ASP A 62 -5.78 -0.30 -4.94
C ASP A 62 -6.37 0.94 -4.26
N GLY A 63 -5.51 1.92 -3.96
CA GLY A 63 -5.95 3.17 -3.39
C GLY A 63 -6.86 3.93 -4.36
N LEU A 64 -6.50 3.95 -5.65
CA LEU A 64 -7.30 4.59 -6.68
C LEU A 64 -8.66 3.91 -6.85
N VAL A 65 -8.71 2.57 -6.85
CA VAL A 65 -9.98 1.81 -6.89
C VAL A 65 -10.88 2.18 -5.71
N VAL A 66 -10.36 2.17 -4.48
CA VAL A 66 -11.15 2.50 -3.29
C VAL A 66 -11.63 3.94 -3.35
N TYR A 67 -10.77 4.88 -3.73
CA TYR A 67 -11.13 6.29 -3.90
C TYR A 67 -12.23 6.49 -4.94
N LEU A 68 -12.06 5.94 -6.14
CA LEU A 68 -13.03 6.07 -7.23
C LEU A 68 -14.38 5.51 -6.83
N ASN A 69 -14.39 4.31 -6.24
CA ASN A 69 -15.63 3.65 -5.82
C ASN A 69 -16.37 4.44 -4.73
N ASN A 70 -15.67 5.04 -3.77
CA ASN A 70 -16.31 5.54 -2.55
C ASN A 70 -16.39 7.06 -2.45
N GLU A 71 -15.58 7.79 -3.21
CA GLU A 71 -15.59 9.26 -3.22
C GLU A 71 -15.99 9.79 -4.60
N GLU A 72 -15.22 9.49 -5.65
CA GLU A 72 -15.43 10.11 -6.97
C GLU A 72 -16.77 9.71 -7.61
N PHE A 73 -16.97 8.43 -7.92
CA PHE A 73 -18.22 7.96 -8.55
C PHE A 73 -19.41 7.98 -7.58
N ALA A 74 -19.16 8.00 -6.27
CA ALA A 74 -20.20 8.20 -5.26
C ALA A 74 -20.84 9.60 -5.35
N THR A 75 -20.19 10.57 -6.00
CA THR A 75 -20.79 11.88 -6.29
C THR A 75 -21.94 11.81 -7.30
N PHE A 76 -22.06 10.73 -8.08
CA PHE A 76 -23.10 10.56 -9.11
C PHE A 76 -24.42 10.11 -8.45
N ARG A 77 -24.98 10.96 -7.59
CA ARG A 77 -26.12 10.64 -6.71
C ARG A 77 -27.42 10.27 -7.44
N TYR A 78 -27.53 10.59 -8.73
CA TYR A 78 -28.67 10.22 -9.58
C TYR A 78 -28.50 8.87 -10.29
N VAL A 79 -27.32 8.26 -10.19
CA VAL A 79 -26.99 6.97 -10.80
C VAL A 79 -27.05 5.89 -9.72
N PRO A 80 -27.72 4.74 -9.94
CA PRO A 80 -27.74 3.64 -8.97
C PRO A 80 -26.35 3.16 -8.58
N ARG A 81 -26.17 2.73 -7.32
CA ARG A 81 -24.87 2.31 -6.78
C ARG A 81 -24.18 1.21 -7.61
N SER A 82 -24.95 0.22 -8.08
CA SER A 82 -24.42 -0.85 -8.94
C SER A 82 -23.84 -0.30 -10.25
N MET A 83 -24.49 0.70 -10.85
CA MET A 83 -24.02 1.37 -12.06
C MET A 83 -22.80 2.26 -11.78
N GLN A 84 -22.74 2.94 -10.63
CA GLN A 84 -21.53 3.67 -10.21
C GLN A 84 -20.30 2.76 -10.12
N LEU A 85 -20.47 1.56 -9.53
CA LEU A 85 -19.40 0.58 -9.43
C LEU A 85 -19.00 0.01 -10.80
N ALA A 86 -19.97 -0.24 -11.69
CA ALA A 86 -19.70 -0.67 -13.06
C ALA A 86 -18.90 0.38 -13.84
N LEU A 87 -19.29 1.67 -13.75
CA LEU A 87 -18.57 2.79 -14.36
C LEU A 87 -17.14 2.90 -13.84
N SER A 88 -16.95 2.76 -12.53
CA SER A 88 -15.61 2.76 -11.93
C SER A 88 -14.77 1.59 -12.44
N ALA A 89 -15.33 0.39 -12.51
CA ALA A 89 -14.64 -0.78 -13.04
C ALA A 89 -14.23 -0.60 -14.52
N ASP A 90 -15.11 -0.05 -15.36
CA ASP A 90 -14.79 0.24 -16.76
C ASP A 90 -13.75 1.36 -16.90
N PHE A 91 -13.81 2.38 -16.05
CA PHE A 91 -12.77 3.40 -15.99
C PHE A 91 -11.41 2.78 -15.64
N MET A 92 -11.36 1.92 -14.62
CA MET A 92 -10.13 1.24 -14.18
C MET A 92 -9.50 0.34 -15.25
N LYS A 93 -10.30 -0.29 -16.13
CA LYS A 93 -9.79 -1.08 -17.26
C LYS A 93 -9.01 -0.26 -18.29
N ASN A 94 -9.30 1.04 -18.39
CA ASN A 94 -8.69 1.95 -19.35
C ASN A 94 -7.50 2.74 -18.78
N ILE A 95 -7.17 2.54 -17.50
CA ILE A 95 -6.00 3.16 -16.88
C ILE A 95 -4.77 2.29 -17.13
N ASN A 96 -3.70 2.89 -17.67
CA ASN A 96 -2.42 2.23 -17.79
C ASN A 96 -1.69 2.23 -16.44
N PHE A 97 -1.34 1.05 -15.94
CA PHE A 97 -0.52 0.89 -14.73
C PHE A 97 0.83 0.30 -15.09
N VAL A 98 1.90 0.93 -14.61
CA VAL A 98 3.27 0.49 -14.84
C VAL A 98 4.01 0.40 -13.51
N ASP A 99 4.79 -0.65 -13.33
CA ASP A 99 5.54 -0.87 -12.10
C ASP A 99 6.67 0.16 -11.96
N GLY A 100 6.95 0.54 -10.72
CA GLY A 100 8.16 1.31 -10.43
C GLY A 100 8.19 2.73 -10.98
N LEU A 101 7.06 3.38 -11.30
CA LEU A 101 7.09 4.76 -11.82
C LEU A 101 7.24 5.85 -10.75
N CYS A 102 6.62 5.68 -9.59
CA CYS A 102 6.49 6.79 -8.64
C CYS A 102 7.75 7.05 -7.83
N HIS A 103 7.79 8.22 -7.18
CA HIS A 103 8.88 8.64 -6.29
C HIS A 103 9.17 7.61 -5.19
N ILE A 104 8.15 6.95 -4.64
CA ILE A 104 8.33 5.97 -3.57
C ILE A 104 9.07 4.72 -4.08
N CYS A 105 8.72 4.23 -5.27
CA CYS A 105 9.36 3.06 -5.85
C CYS A 105 10.80 3.33 -6.30
N ASN A 106 11.07 4.55 -6.77
CA ASN A 106 12.41 4.96 -7.21
C ASN A 106 13.28 5.55 -6.10
N LYS A 107 12.77 5.66 -4.87
CA LYS A 107 13.43 6.37 -3.77
C LYS A 107 13.90 7.76 -4.21
N ALA A 108 12.98 8.49 -4.85
CA ALA A 108 13.17 9.86 -5.30
C ALA A 108 12.38 10.81 -4.41
N CYS A 109 12.76 12.07 -4.42
CA CYS A 109 12.05 13.12 -3.71
C CYS A 109 11.22 13.93 -4.70
N PRO A 110 9.91 14.10 -4.51
CA PRO A 110 9.11 14.88 -5.44
C PRO A 110 9.56 16.35 -5.45
N LYS A 111 9.59 16.94 -6.65
CA LYS A 111 9.86 18.36 -6.86
C LYS A 111 8.98 19.27 -6.01
N TYR A 112 7.71 18.92 -5.81
CA TYR A 112 6.80 19.64 -4.92
C TYR A 112 6.30 18.76 -3.77
N GLY A 113 6.31 19.31 -2.56
CA GLY A 113 5.79 18.64 -1.38
C GLY A 113 4.28 18.82 -1.21
N TYR A 114 3.70 17.97 -0.36
CA TYR A 114 2.32 18.10 0.11
C TYR A 114 2.07 19.40 0.90
N GLY A 115 3.09 19.93 1.58
CA GLY A 115 3.02 21.14 2.39
C GLY A 115 2.87 20.87 3.89
N LYS A 116 2.90 21.96 4.68
CA LYS A 116 2.88 21.88 6.14
C LYS A 116 1.50 21.40 6.62
N THR A 117 1.47 20.36 7.44
CA THR A 117 0.30 20.02 8.26
C THR A 117 0.57 20.42 9.71
N SER A 118 -0.48 20.67 10.49
CA SER A 118 -0.38 21.15 11.89
C SER A 118 0.49 20.24 12.77
N ASP A 119 0.37 18.92 12.58
CA ASP A 119 1.00 17.89 13.41
C ASP A 119 1.91 16.93 12.61
N GLY A 120 2.18 17.26 11.34
CA GLY A 120 2.95 16.40 10.45
C GLY A 120 4.45 16.58 10.59
N THR A 121 5.17 15.49 10.35
CA THR A 121 6.63 15.53 10.27
C THR A 121 7.07 16.21 8.97
N LYS A 122 8.38 16.50 8.87
CA LYS A 122 9.00 16.88 7.61
C LYS A 122 8.72 15.87 6.49
N PHE A 123 8.75 14.58 6.81
CA PHE A 123 8.48 13.53 5.84
C PHE A 123 7.04 13.61 5.33
N HIS A 124 6.07 13.77 6.23
CA HIS A 124 4.68 14.00 5.85
C HIS A 124 4.51 15.24 4.97
N SER A 125 5.23 16.34 5.26
CA SER A 125 5.13 17.55 4.45
C SER A 125 5.63 17.40 3.01
N ILE A 126 6.40 16.35 2.74
CA ILE A 126 6.90 16.02 1.41
C ILE A 126 6.00 14.96 0.78
N TYR A 127 5.74 13.86 1.49
CA TYR A 127 5.11 12.65 0.96
C TYR A 127 3.62 12.49 1.30
N GLY A 128 2.97 13.53 1.82
CA GLY A 128 1.58 13.48 2.29
C GLY A 128 0.57 12.96 1.25
N ASN A 129 0.75 13.26 -0.03
CA ASN A 129 -0.09 12.70 -1.10
C ASN A 129 0.01 11.16 -1.16
N TYR A 130 1.22 10.59 -1.09
CA TYR A 130 1.44 9.14 -1.04
C TYR A 130 0.87 8.51 0.23
N ILE A 131 0.98 9.18 1.37
CA ILE A 131 0.40 8.71 2.64
C ILE A 131 -1.13 8.63 2.53
N LYS A 132 -1.77 9.61 1.88
CA LYS A 132 -3.22 9.55 1.60
C LYS A 132 -3.59 8.46 0.61
N GLY A 133 -2.82 8.29 -0.46
CA GLY A 133 -3.05 7.22 -1.44
C GLY A 133 -2.96 5.85 -0.79
N LEU A 134 -1.98 5.66 0.10
CA LEU A 134 -1.83 4.45 0.90
C LEU A 134 -3.00 4.26 1.88
N ALA A 135 -3.48 5.33 2.54
CA ALA A 135 -4.66 5.27 3.40
C ALA A 135 -5.88 4.70 2.65
N PHE A 136 -6.17 5.22 1.45
CA PHE A 136 -7.24 4.67 0.60
C PHE A 136 -7.00 3.20 0.25
N SER A 137 -5.75 2.80 -0.01
CA SER A 137 -5.43 1.41 -0.34
C SER A 137 -5.69 0.43 0.82
N TYR A 138 -5.75 0.94 2.05
CA TYR A 138 -6.15 0.22 3.25
C TYR A 138 -7.64 0.41 3.60
N GLY A 139 -8.43 0.98 2.68
CA GLY A 139 -9.87 1.10 2.84
C GLY A 139 -10.31 2.26 3.73
N ILE A 140 -9.44 3.22 4.07
CA ILE A 140 -9.78 4.34 4.96
C ILE A 140 -9.44 5.67 4.30
N ASN A 141 -10.38 6.62 4.31
CA ASN A 141 -10.13 7.93 3.73
C ASN A 141 -9.38 8.89 4.68
N PRO A 142 -8.90 10.04 4.18
CA PRO A 142 -8.21 11.04 5.01
C PRO A 142 -9.00 11.62 6.19
N ARG A 143 -10.34 11.46 6.20
CA ARG A 143 -11.21 11.89 7.29
C ARG A 143 -11.47 10.78 8.33
N GLY A 144 -10.88 9.60 8.15
CA GLY A 144 -11.05 8.45 9.03
C GLY A 144 -12.31 7.63 8.76
N ILE A 145 -12.99 7.84 7.63
CA ILE A 145 -14.13 7.01 7.23
C ILE A 145 -13.59 5.69 6.67
N VAL A 146 -14.09 4.58 7.19
CA VAL A 146 -13.74 3.22 6.80
C VAL A 146 -14.70 2.76 5.71
N TYR A 147 -14.17 2.53 4.52
CA TYR A 147 -14.90 1.99 3.36
C TYR A 147 -14.76 0.48 3.22
N SER A 148 -13.57 -0.05 3.47
CA SER A 148 -13.22 -1.45 3.23
C SER A 148 -12.41 -1.99 4.40
N PRO A 149 -13.05 -2.37 5.51
CA PRO A 149 -12.36 -2.85 6.71
C PRO A 149 -11.44 -4.05 6.44
N GLU A 150 -11.82 -4.93 5.50
CA GLU A 150 -11.01 -6.08 5.11
C GLU A 150 -9.64 -5.73 4.51
N LEU A 151 -9.42 -4.48 4.09
CA LEU A 151 -8.14 -3.99 3.57
C LEU A 151 -7.21 -3.45 4.66
N ILE A 152 -7.69 -3.32 5.90
CA ILE A 152 -6.92 -2.75 7.00
C ILE A 152 -5.84 -3.75 7.43
N PRO A 153 -4.56 -3.34 7.48
CA PRO A 153 -3.48 -4.20 7.92
C PRO A 153 -3.68 -4.66 9.36
N ALA A 154 -3.50 -5.96 9.61
CA ALA A 154 -3.69 -6.54 10.94
C ALA A 154 -2.83 -5.89 12.03
N ASP A 155 -1.67 -5.37 11.64
CA ASP A 155 -0.73 -4.72 12.54
C ASP A 155 -1.29 -3.48 13.25
N ILE A 156 -2.17 -2.75 12.58
CA ILE A 156 -2.72 -1.51 13.13
C ILE A 156 -4.06 -1.72 13.82
N VAL A 157 -4.74 -2.84 13.57
CA VAL A 157 -6.07 -3.15 14.10
C VAL A 157 -6.16 -3.04 15.62
N SER A 158 -5.15 -3.50 16.36
CA SER A 158 -5.13 -3.36 17.83
C SER A 158 -4.97 -1.91 18.31
N GLN A 159 -4.52 -1.00 17.44
CA GLN A 159 -4.35 0.43 17.71
C GLN A 159 -5.54 1.25 17.20
N LEU A 160 -6.35 0.70 16.29
CA LEU A 160 -7.59 1.32 15.80
C LEU A 160 -8.79 1.05 16.72
N ILE A 161 -8.58 0.74 18.00
CA ILE A 161 -9.66 0.46 18.95
C ILE A 161 -10.45 1.76 19.15
N THR A 162 -11.54 1.88 18.43
CA THR A 162 -12.50 2.97 18.62
C THR A 162 -13.35 2.69 19.86
N CYS A 163 -13.42 3.65 20.79
CA CYS A 163 -14.34 3.58 21.94
C CYS A 163 -15.83 3.66 21.52
N SER A 164 -16.11 4.07 20.29
CA SER A 164 -17.40 3.89 19.62
C SER A 164 -17.15 3.71 18.12
N TYR A 165 -17.44 2.53 17.57
CA TYR A 165 -17.51 2.34 16.11
C TYR A 165 -18.88 2.85 15.61
N ASP A 166 -19.22 4.09 15.95
CA ASP A 166 -20.42 4.73 15.44
C ASP A 166 -20.11 5.20 14.01
N ASP A 167 -20.92 4.73 13.05
CA ASP A 167 -20.94 5.18 11.65
C ASP A 167 -19.68 4.90 10.79
N ASN A 168 -18.99 3.77 11.00
CA ASN A 168 -17.80 3.39 10.21
C ASN A 168 -16.69 4.46 10.20
N LYS A 169 -16.48 5.15 11.32
CA LYS A 169 -15.53 6.26 11.40
C LYS A 169 -14.57 6.10 12.57
N LEU A 170 -13.28 6.28 12.31
CA LEU A 170 -12.25 6.32 13.34
C LEU A 170 -12.43 7.56 14.23
N ASP A 171 -12.26 7.38 15.54
CA ASP A 171 -12.06 8.51 16.46
C ASP A 171 -10.75 9.26 16.14
N GLU A 172 -10.55 10.40 16.77
CA GLU A 172 -9.41 11.27 16.49
C GLU A 172 -8.07 10.58 16.74
N GLN A 173 -7.93 9.85 17.86
CA GLN A 173 -6.69 9.18 18.23
C GLN A 173 -6.40 8.02 17.28
N SER A 174 -7.40 7.16 17.02
CA SER A 174 -7.30 6.07 16.06
C SER A 174 -6.91 6.57 14.65
N ARG A 175 -7.46 7.72 14.22
CA ARG A 175 -7.09 8.35 12.95
C ARG A 175 -5.64 8.85 12.94
N ILE A 176 -5.16 9.44 14.03
CA ILE A 176 -3.75 9.88 14.16
C ILE A 176 -2.81 8.67 14.07
N ASP A 177 -3.12 7.60 14.80
CA ASP A 177 -2.32 6.38 14.83
C ASP A 177 -2.30 5.69 13.46
N PHE A 178 -3.45 5.64 12.77
CA PHE A 178 -3.54 5.14 11.40
C PHE A 178 -2.68 5.92 10.41
N PHE A 179 -2.72 7.26 10.45
CA PHE A 179 -1.92 8.10 9.56
C PHE A 179 -0.42 8.03 9.90
N ARG A 180 -0.07 7.85 11.18
CA ARG A 180 1.30 7.56 11.61
C ARG A 180 1.78 6.22 11.06
N TYR A 181 0.93 5.20 11.07
CA TYR A 181 1.21 3.90 10.47
C TYR A 181 1.46 4.03 8.96
N CYS A 182 0.58 4.71 8.23
CA CYS A 182 0.75 4.93 6.79
C CYS A 182 2.06 5.69 6.48
N GLU A 183 2.39 6.71 7.27
CA GLU A 183 3.68 7.40 7.17
C GLU A 183 4.86 6.45 7.38
N ASN A 184 4.81 5.60 8.42
CA ASN A 184 5.87 4.64 8.72
C ASN A 184 6.06 3.60 7.61
N VAL A 185 4.98 3.14 6.96
CA VAL A 185 5.06 2.25 5.80
C VAL A 185 5.80 2.94 4.65
N ILE A 186 5.45 4.18 4.30
CA ILE A 186 6.13 4.92 3.24
C ILE A 186 7.59 5.21 3.61
N ARG A 187 7.86 5.61 4.86
CA ARG A 187 9.22 5.80 5.38
C ARG A 187 10.06 4.54 5.21
N PHE A 188 9.52 3.39 5.58
CA PHE A 188 10.22 2.11 5.44
C PHE A 188 10.53 1.77 3.98
N ARG A 189 9.55 1.92 3.08
CA ARG A 189 9.75 1.73 1.63
C ARG A 189 10.87 2.63 1.08
N MET A 190 10.99 3.82 1.65
CA MET A 190 12.02 4.82 1.34
C MET A 190 13.36 4.61 2.08
N GLY A 191 13.48 3.56 2.89
CA GLY A 191 14.69 3.24 3.66
C GLY A 191 14.88 4.05 4.94
N TYR A 192 13.84 4.69 5.47
CA TYR A 192 13.88 5.42 6.73
C TYR A 192 13.34 4.59 7.89
N PHE A 193 13.89 4.84 9.07
CA PHE A 193 13.33 4.32 10.31
C PHE A 193 11.91 4.83 10.54
N ALA A 194 11.07 3.95 11.10
CA ALA A 194 9.77 4.32 11.62
C ALA A 194 9.91 5.41 12.71
N ILE A 195 8.84 6.18 12.86
CA ILE A 195 8.67 7.13 13.97
C ILE A 195 8.07 6.36 15.15
N GLY A 196 8.74 6.42 16.29
CA GLY A 196 8.38 5.63 17.48
C GLY A 196 9.00 4.22 17.48
N GLU A 197 8.84 3.50 18.59
CA GLU A 197 9.54 2.21 18.82
C GLU A 197 8.86 0.97 18.22
N ARG A 198 7.65 1.08 17.67
CA ARG A 198 6.86 -0.09 17.25
C ARG A 198 6.99 -0.34 15.75
N TRP A 199 7.86 -1.30 15.40
CA TRP A 199 7.79 -1.97 14.10
C TRP A 199 6.52 -2.80 14.02
N THR A 200 5.83 -2.70 12.90
CA THR A 200 4.67 -3.52 12.64
C THR A 200 5.13 -4.94 12.25
N THR A 201 4.30 -5.96 12.43
CA THR A 201 4.71 -7.35 12.20
C THR A 201 5.02 -7.61 10.72
N GLU A 202 4.24 -7.03 9.81
CA GLU A 202 4.47 -7.04 8.36
C GLU A 202 5.82 -6.38 8.02
N ILE A 203 6.11 -5.21 8.58
CA ILE A 203 7.39 -4.51 8.34
C ILE A 203 8.56 -5.25 9.00
N LYS A 204 8.34 -5.89 10.16
CA LYS A 204 9.34 -6.76 10.81
C LYS A 204 9.66 -7.96 9.91
N LEU A 205 8.64 -8.62 9.37
CA LEU A 205 8.78 -9.74 8.44
C LEU A 205 9.55 -9.32 7.18
N LEU A 206 9.16 -8.20 6.58
CA LEU A 206 9.82 -7.62 5.41
C LEU A 206 11.29 -7.26 5.67
N THR A 207 11.59 -6.71 6.85
CA THR A 207 12.97 -6.39 7.26
C THR A 207 13.81 -7.66 7.38
N ILE A 208 13.27 -8.70 8.02
CA ILE A 208 13.93 -10.00 8.14
C ILE A 208 14.18 -10.59 6.74
N ILE A 209 13.19 -10.58 5.85
CA ILE A 209 13.31 -11.11 4.48
C ILE A 209 14.39 -10.35 3.71
N LYS A 210 14.40 -9.02 3.73
CA LYS A 210 15.43 -8.22 3.06
C LYS A 210 16.84 -8.51 3.61
N LYS A 211 16.97 -8.81 4.89
CA LYS A 211 18.25 -9.20 5.50
C LYS A 211 18.69 -10.61 5.08
N LEU A 212 17.74 -11.55 4.98
CA LEU A 212 17.99 -12.92 4.56
C LEU A 212 18.32 -13.03 3.07
N TYR A 213 17.74 -12.17 2.23
CA TYR A 213 17.88 -12.16 0.78
C TYR A 213 18.37 -10.79 0.26
N PRO A 214 19.59 -10.35 0.64
CA PRO A 214 20.07 -9.00 0.36
C PRO A 214 20.31 -8.71 -1.14
N ASN A 215 20.48 -9.75 -1.94
CA ASN A 215 20.73 -9.66 -3.38
C ASN A 215 19.47 -9.89 -4.22
N TYR A 216 18.30 -10.05 -3.60
CA TYR A 216 17.05 -10.39 -4.28
C TYR A 216 16.14 -9.17 -4.38
N THR A 217 15.32 -9.13 -5.43
CA THR A 217 14.26 -8.14 -5.59
C THR A 217 13.09 -8.49 -4.68
N VAL A 218 13.05 -7.82 -3.51
CA VAL A 218 11.98 -7.95 -2.52
C VAL A 218 11.02 -6.75 -2.62
N ILE A 219 9.82 -7.00 -3.14
CA ILE A 219 8.79 -6.00 -3.37
C ILE A 219 7.76 -6.06 -2.23
N HIS A 220 7.50 -4.91 -1.61
CA HIS A 220 6.44 -4.75 -0.61
C HIS A 220 5.16 -4.28 -1.31
N GLN A 221 4.00 -4.81 -0.90
CA GLN A 221 2.70 -4.48 -1.51
C GLN A 221 2.67 -4.78 -3.00
N TYR A 222 3.14 -5.97 -3.37
CA TYR A 222 3.22 -6.39 -4.76
C TYR A 222 1.81 -6.63 -5.33
N PRO A 223 1.41 -5.96 -6.42
CA PRO A 223 0.14 -6.23 -7.07
C PRO A 223 0.20 -7.61 -7.75
N ILE A 224 -0.78 -8.46 -7.47
CA ILE A 224 -0.97 -9.74 -8.13
C ILE A 224 -2.35 -9.76 -8.74
N ASP A 225 -2.42 -9.58 -10.06
CA ASP A 225 -3.67 -9.39 -10.77
C ASP A 225 -4.45 -8.19 -10.19
N HIS A 226 -5.67 -8.42 -9.71
CA HIS A 226 -6.51 -7.44 -9.01
C HIS A 226 -6.37 -7.50 -7.48
N LEU A 227 -5.53 -8.39 -6.94
CA LEU A 227 -5.21 -8.48 -5.52
C LEU A 227 -3.82 -7.88 -5.24
N ARG A 228 -3.49 -7.83 -3.95
CA ARG A 228 -2.20 -7.38 -3.45
C ARG A 228 -1.63 -8.43 -2.50
N ALA A 229 -0.35 -8.70 -2.68
CA ALA A 229 0.46 -9.44 -1.74
C ALA A 229 1.23 -8.54 -0.79
N ASP A 230 1.43 -8.99 0.44
CA ASP A 230 2.23 -8.25 1.40
C ASP A 230 3.68 -8.15 0.93
N ILE A 231 4.29 -9.29 0.60
CA ILE A 231 5.70 -9.36 0.19
C ILE A 231 5.85 -10.33 -0.99
N PHE A 232 6.58 -9.91 -2.01
CA PHE A 232 6.97 -10.74 -3.14
C PHE A 232 8.49 -10.78 -3.29
N ILE A 233 9.04 -11.96 -3.55
CA ILE A 233 10.45 -12.18 -3.83
C ILE A 233 10.58 -12.75 -5.25
N GLU A 234 11.09 -11.93 -6.17
CA GLU A 234 11.07 -12.21 -7.60
C GLU A 234 11.86 -13.47 -7.99
N GLU A 235 13.10 -13.59 -7.50
CA GLU A 235 14.00 -14.70 -7.83
C GLU A 235 13.51 -16.05 -7.31
N LEU A 236 12.58 -16.03 -6.33
CA LEU A 236 11.96 -17.22 -5.78
C LEU A 236 10.56 -17.48 -6.36
N ASN A 237 10.00 -16.54 -7.13
CA ASN A 237 8.58 -16.50 -7.50
C ASN A 237 7.69 -16.75 -6.27
N LEU A 238 8.00 -16.07 -5.16
CA LEU A 238 7.45 -16.39 -3.85
C LEU A 238 6.68 -15.22 -3.26
N VAL A 239 5.43 -15.46 -2.94
CA VAL A 239 4.54 -14.58 -2.19
C VAL A 239 4.57 -14.96 -0.71
N ILE A 240 4.69 -13.95 0.15
CA ILE A 240 4.65 -14.09 1.60
C ILE A 240 3.56 -13.16 2.14
N GLU A 241 2.70 -13.72 2.98
CA GLU A 241 1.54 -13.06 3.58
C GLU A 241 1.61 -13.14 5.11
N TYR A 242 1.30 -12.04 5.79
CA TYR A 242 1.13 -12.04 7.24
C TYR A 242 -0.37 -12.06 7.61
N GLN A 243 -0.76 -13.04 8.43
CA GLN A 243 -2.15 -13.33 8.74
C GLN A 243 -2.44 -13.00 10.21
N GLY A 244 -3.05 -11.84 10.41
CA GLY A 244 -3.49 -11.35 11.71
C GLY A 244 -4.67 -12.10 12.32
N ARG A 245 -5.04 -11.72 13.55
CA ARG A 245 -6.23 -12.26 14.25
C ARG A 245 -7.53 -12.14 13.44
N GLN A 246 -7.66 -11.08 12.64
CA GLN A 246 -8.81 -10.82 11.78
C GLN A 246 -9.09 -11.89 10.72
N HIS A 247 -8.09 -12.73 10.38
CA HIS A 247 -8.29 -13.88 9.47
C HIS A 247 -8.93 -15.09 10.17
N PHE A 248 -8.92 -15.11 11.51
CA PHE A 248 -9.35 -16.27 12.30
C PHE A 248 -10.59 -15.99 13.15
N SER A 249 -10.88 -14.72 13.45
CA SER A 249 -11.98 -14.34 14.33
C SER A 249 -12.58 -13.00 13.92
N PRO A 250 -13.91 -12.85 14.04
CA PRO A 250 -14.58 -11.60 13.68
C PRO A 250 -14.12 -10.48 14.62
N ILE A 251 -13.95 -9.29 14.04
CA ILE A 251 -13.60 -8.08 14.78
C ILE A 251 -14.76 -7.10 14.62
N SER A 252 -15.43 -6.78 15.72
CA SER A 252 -16.67 -5.99 15.72
C SER A 252 -16.52 -4.67 14.95
N PHE A 253 -15.49 -3.87 15.25
CA PHE A 253 -15.22 -2.60 14.57
C PHE A 253 -14.78 -2.75 13.10
N MET A 254 -14.52 -3.98 12.63
CA MET A 254 -14.20 -4.23 11.22
C MET A 254 -15.40 -4.78 10.44
N GLY A 255 -16.60 -4.80 11.02
CA GLY A 255 -17.80 -5.36 10.38
C GLY A 255 -18.06 -6.83 10.71
N GLY A 256 -17.42 -7.36 11.77
CA GLY A 256 -17.75 -8.65 12.36
C GLY A 256 -17.62 -9.83 11.40
N ASP A 257 -18.65 -10.68 11.36
CA ASP A 257 -18.64 -11.93 10.60
C ASP A 257 -18.62 -11.70 9.08
N GLU A 258 -19.31 -10.67 8.59
CA GLU A 258 -19.33 -10.37 7.15
C GLU A 258 -17.94 -10.00 6.62
N ALA A 259 -17.16 -9.25 7.41
CA ALA A 259 -15.79 -8.90 7.05
C ALA A 259 -14.86 -10.11 7.09
N LEU A 260 -15.05 -11.00 8.07
CA LEU A 260 -14.31 -12.26 8.14
C LEU A 260 -14.57 -13.13 6.91
N GLU A 261 -15.81 -13.26 6.46
CA GLU A 261 -16.15 -14.02 5.26
C GLU A 261 -15.55 -13.40 3.98
N ARG A 262 -15.56 -12.06 3.86
CA ARG A 262 -14.87 -11.38 2.75
C ARG A 262 -13.36 -11.64 2.74
N ILE A 263 -12.73 -11.63 3.91
CA ILE A 263 -11.30 -11.95 4.05
C ILE A 263 -11.02 -13.39 3.60
N LYS A 264 -11.80 -14.37 4.07
CA LYS A 264 -11.64 -15.79 3.66
C LYS A 264 -11.82 -15.98 2.16
N LEU A 265 -12.80 -15.32 1.55
CA LEU A 265 -13.02 -15.39 0.10
C LEU A 265 -11.81 -14.85 -0.67
N ARG A 266 -11.25 -13.73 -0.21
CA ARG A 266 -10.06 -13.11 -0.80
C ARG A 266 -8.81 -13.96 -0.63
N ASP A 267 -8.63 -14.61 0.51
CA ASP A 267 -7.52 -15.54 0.74
C ASP A 267 -7.62 -16.75 -0.21
N LYS A 268 -8.83 -17.27 -0.44
CA LYS A 268 -9.07 -18.36 -1.40
C LYS A 268 -8.72 -17.94 -2.83
N GLU A 269 -9.21 -16.78 -3.27
CA GLU A 269 -8.91 -16.24 -4.59
C GLU A 269 -7.40 -16.00 -4.79
N LYS A 270 -6.71 -15.52 -3.75
CA LYS A 270 -5.26 -15.33 -3.76
C LYS A 270 -4.50 -16.65 -3.98
N VAL A 271 -4.95 -17.75 -3.36
CA VAL A 271 -4.39 -19.09 -3.60
C VAL A 271 -4.55 -19.49 -5.06
N GLU A 272 -5.75 -19.30 -5.63
CA GLU A 272 -6.05 -19.64 -7.02
C GLU A 272 -5.19 -18.83 -8.01
N ILE A 273 -5.05 -17.53 -7.76
CA ILE A 273 -4.18 -16.63 -8.54
C ILE A 273 -2.71 -17.05 -8.45
N CYS A 274 -2.19 -17.30 -7.24
CA CYS A 274 -0.80 -17.72 -7.08
C CYS A 274 -0.54 -19.05 -7.82
N HIS A 275 -1.47 -20.01 -7.72
CA HIS A 275 -1.37 -21.26 -8.45
C HIS A 275 -1.37 -21.05 -9.98
N TYR A 276 -2.26 -20.20 -10.50
CA TYR A 276 -2.33 -19.88 -11.93
C TYR A 276 -1.03 -19.29 -12.47
N TYR A 277 -0.44 -18.33 -11.74
CA TYR A 277 0.83 -17.70 -12.10
C TYR A 277 2.07 -18.52 -11.69
N LYS A 278 1.88 -19.74 -11.15
CA LYS A 278 2.96 -20.63 -10.67
C LYS A 278 3.86 -19.96 -9.62
N LEU A 279 3.25 -19.14 -8.76
CA LEU A 279 3.89 -18.50 -7.62
C LEU A 279 3.77 -19.38 -6.38
N GLY A 280 4.87 -19.52 -5.64
CA GLY A 280 4.81 -20.07 -4.28
C GLY A 280 4.08 -19.10 -3.35
N LEU A 281 3.37 -19.62 -2.35
CA LEU A 281 2.64 -18.83 -1.36
C LEU A 281 2.91 -19.35 0.05
N ILE A 282 3.38 -18.49 0.95
CA ILE A 282 3.66 -18.82 2.35
C ILE A 282 2.94 -17.82 3.26
N TYR A 283 2.22 -18.35 4.24
CA TYR A 283 1.60 -17.56 5.29
C TYR A 283 2.44 -17.55 6.56
N PHE A 284 2.50 -16.42 7.26
CA PHE A 284 2.97 -16.30 8.63
C PHE A 284 1.81 -15.84 9.51
N ASP A 285 1.43 -16.63 10.50
CA ASP A 285 0.33 -16.31 11.41
C ASP A 285 0.78 -15.41 12.57
N TYR A 286 -0.19 -14.77 13.23
CA TYR A 286 0.07 -13.86 14.34
C TYR A 286 0.60 -14.50 15.63
N LYS A 287 0.56 -15.83 15.75
CA LYS A 287 1.10 -16.60 16.87
C LYS A 287 2.55 -17.01 16.62
N GLU A 288 3.01 -16.95 15.38
CA GLU A 288 4.38 -17.28 15.02
C GLU A 288 5.39 -16.25 15.53
N GLU A 289 6.49 -16.74 16.09
CA GLU A 289 7.61 -15.88 16.45
C GLU A 289 8.40 -15.52 15.19
N LEU A 290 8.42 -14.23 14.85
CA LEU A 290 9.19 -13.73 13.73
C LEU A 290 10.62 -13.37 14.17
N ASN A 291 11.57 -14.24 13.85
CA ASN A 291 13.01 -13.98 13.93
C ASN A 291 13.71 -14.53 12.67
N GLU A 292 14.98 -14.15 12.44
CA GLU A 292 15.71 -14.54 11.22
C GLU A 292 15.80 -16.05 11.02
N LYS A 293 15.93 -16.81 12.11
CA LYS A 293 16.03 -18.27 12.06
C LYS A 293 14.69 -18.89 11.67
N SER A 294 13.61 -18.56 12.38
CA SER A 294 12.28 -19.13 12.14
C SER A 294 11.76 -18.82 10.73
N VAL A 295 11.94 -17.57 10.28
CA VAL A 295 11.54 -17.15 8.92
C VAL A 295 12.33 -17.90 7.86
N LYS A 296 13.66 -18.01 8.02
CA LYS A 296 14.52 -18.72 7.05
C LYS A 296 14.17 -20.21 6.97
N GLU A 297 13.96 -20.86 8.10
CA GLU A 297 13.59 -22.28 8.17
C GLU A 297 12.25 -22.52 7.46
N LYS A 298 11.23 -21.72 7.75
CA LYS A 298 9.91 -21.85 7.12
C LYS A 298 9.98 -21.66 5.61
N ILE A 299 10.67 -20.62 5.12
CA ILE A 299 10.83 -20.39 3.68
C ILE A 299 11.58 -21.56 3.03
N SER A 300 12.67 -22.03 3.64
CA SER A 300 13.49 -23.11 3.08
C SER A 300 12.71 -24.43 2.98
N LEU A 301 11.93 -24.79 4.00
CA LEU A 301 11.09 -25.99 4.02
C LEU A 301 10.01 -25.93 2.92
N ASN A 302 9.33 -24.79 2.77
CA ASN A 302 8.31 -24.62 1.75
C ASN A 302 8.91 -24.63 0.33
N LEU A 303 10.06 -23.99 0.11
CA LEU A 303 10.74 -24.04 -1.19
C LEU A 303 11.20 -25.46 -1.56
N ALA A 304 11.61 -26.26 -0.57
CA ALA A 304 11.95 -27.66 -0.81
C ALA A 304 10.71 -28.47 -1.23
N LEU A 305 9.57 -28.26 -0.56
CA LEU A 305 8.30 -28.90 -0.91
C LEU A 305 7.81 -28.48 -2.31
N LEU A 306 7.90 -27.20 -2.65
CA LEU A 306 7.52 -26.67 -3.97
C LEU A 306 8.36 -27.26 -5.12
N LYS A 307 9.63 -27.63 -4.87
CA LYS A 307 10.51 -28.28 -5.85
C LYS A 307 10.23 -29.77 -6.03
N VAL A 308 9.56 -30.42 -5.08
CA VAL A 308 9.25 -31.86 -5.08
C VAL A 308 7.89 -32.15 -5.75
N LEU A 309 7.00 -31.16 -5.84
CA LEU A 309 5.73 -31.31 -6.54
C LEU A 309 5.97 -31.49 -8.05
N PRO A 310 5.36 -32.50 -8.70
CA PRO A 310 5.52 -32.71 -10.13
C PRO A 310 5.06 -31.47 -10.89
N LYS A 311 5.92 -30.96 -11.78
CA LYS A 311 5.54 -29.87 -12.70
C LYS A 311 4.39 -30.39 -13.57
N SER A 312 3.18 -29.88 -13.34
CA SER A 312 2.01 -30.09 -14.19
C SER A 312 2.11 -29.30 -15.49
#